data_AF-A0A955BX78-F1
#
_entry.id   AF-A0A955BX78-F1
#
_cell.length_a   1.000
_cell.length_b   1.000
_cell.length_c   1.000
_cell.angle_alpha   90.00
_cell.angle_beta   90.00
_cell.angle_gamma   90.00
#
_symmetry.space_group_name_H-M   'P 1'
#
loop_
_entity.id
_entity.type
_entity.pdbx_description
1 polymer ?
#
loop_
_entity_poly.entity_id
_entity_poly.type
_entity_poly.pdbx_seq_one_letter_code
_entity_poly.pdbx_strand_id
1 'polypeptide(L)' 'MVDQLNNIERAREKLGGLGRTRVFELLRTGQLQSVKIGRRRLIPDSAIQRYIDGLKGRA' A
#
# COMPACT_ATOMS: atom_id res chain seq x y z
N MET A 1 10.34 13.45 10.49
CA MET A 1 8.99 13.45 9.88
C MET A 1 8.43 12.04 10.05
N VAL A 2 7.20 11.89 10.54
CA VAL A 2 6.59 10.57 10.80
C VAL A 2 5.91 10.06 9.53
N ASP A 3 6.05 8.76 9.24
CA ASP A 3 5.38 8.13 8.10
C ASP A 3 3.87 8.08 8.32
N GLN A 4 3.10 8.60 7.35
CA GLN A 4 1.64 8.61 7.45
C GLN A 4 1.08 7.22 7.17
N LEU A 5 0.31 6.69 8.13
CA LEU A 5 -0.38 5.43 7.98
C LEU A 5 -1.72 5.60 7.28
N ASN A 6 -1.90 4.91 6.17
CA ASN A 6 -3.09 4.98 5.33
C ASN A 6 -3.98 3.74 5.56
N ASN A 7 -5.30 3.93 5.57
CA ASN A 7 -6.22 2.78 5.48
C ASN A 7 -6.24 2.23 4.04
N ILE A 8 -6.94 1.12 3.84
CA ILE A 8 -7.03 0.46 2.52
C ILE A 8 -7.62 1.41 1.46
N GLU A 9 -8.63 2.20 1.81
CA GLU A 9 -9.27 3.11 0.85
C GLU A 9 -8.33 4.22 0.40
N ARG A 10 -7.63 4.85 1.34
CA ARG A 10 -6.69 5.92 1.03
C ARG A 10 -5.45 5.42 0.29
N ALA A 11 -5.00 4.21 0.61
CA ALA A 11 -3.94 3.54 -0.15
C ALA A 11 -4.37 3.27 -1.60
N ARG A 12 -5.62 2.86 -1.83
CA ARG A 12 -6.16 2.67 -3.19
C ARG A 12 -6.19 3.96 -3.98
N GLU A 13 -6.65 5.05 -3.38
CA GLU A 13 -6.66 6.37 -4.02
C GLU A 13 -5.25 6.82 -4.40
N LYS A 14 -4.28 6.68 -3.50
CA LYS A 14 -2.87 7.01 -3.77
C LYS A 14 -2.24 6.15 -4.86
N LEU A 15 -2.70 4.92 -5.04
CA LEU A 15 -2.25 4.00 -6.08
C LEU A 15 -3.02 4.15 -7.41
N GLY A 16 -3.71 5.28 -7.62
CA GLY A 16 -4.44 5.55 -8.87
C GLY A 16 -5.83 4.91 -8.95
N GLY A 17 -6.45 4.62 -7.80
CA GLY A 17 -7.82 4.08 -7.76
C GLY A 17 -7.92 2.57 -7.95
N LEU A 18 -6.88 1.80 -7.62
CA LEU A 18 -6.86 0.34 -7.75
C LEU A 18 -8.11 -0.34 -7.15
N GLY A 19 -8.61 -1.36 -7.84
CA GLY A 19 -9.70 -2.20 -7.37
C GLY A 19 -9.38 -2.88 -6.04
N ARG A 20 -10.39 -3.12 -5.21
CA ARG A 20 -10.24 -3.77 -3.89
C ARG A 20 -9.53 -5.12 -4.01
N THR A 21 -9.93 -5.95 -4.97
CA THR A 21 -9.32 -7.25 -5.25
C THR A 21 -7.81 -7.12 -5.42
N ARG A 22 -7.36 -6.21 -6.29
CA ARG A 22 -5.94 -6.04 -6.59
C ARG A 22 -5.15 -5.58 -5.38
N VAL A 23 -5.69 -4.67 -4.57
CA VAL A 23 -5.02 -4.24 -3.34
C VAL A 23 -4.93 -5.37 -2.33
N PHE A 24 -5.99 -6.16 -2.15
CA PHE A 24 -5.93 -7.33 -1.27
C PHE A 24 -4.96 -8.40 -1.79
N GLU A 25 -4.86 -8.59 -3.10
CA GLU A 25 -3.82 -9.44 -3.70
C GLU A 25 -2.43 -8.93 -3.35
N LEU A 26 -2.13 -7.64 -3.58
CA LEU A 26 -0.83 -7.04 -3.26
C LEU A 26 -0.47 -7.15 -1.77
N LEU A 27 -1.47 -6.99 -0.90
CA LEU A 27 -1.32 -7.17 0.55
C LEU A 27 -1.11 -8.63 0.96
N ARG A 28 -1.66 -9.58 0.18
CA ARG A 28 -1.52 -11.02 0.41
C ARG A 28 -0.20 -11.56 -0.14
N THR A 29 0.23 -11.09 -1.30
CA THR A 29 1.51 -11.45 -1.93
C THR A 29 2.70 -10.77 -1.24
N GLY A 30 2.45 -9.78 -0.39
CA GLY A 30 3.50 -9.01 0.28
C GLY A 30 4.16 -7.95 -0.58
N GLN A 31 3.66 -7.74 -1.81
CA GLN A 31 4.14 -6.68 -2.70
C GLN A 31 3.82 -5.28 -2.18
N LEU A 32 2.72 -5.14 -1.43
CA LEU A 32 2.40 -3.92 -0.70
C LEU A 32 2.58 -4.16 0.80
N GLN A 33 3.58 -3.51 1.39
CA GLN A 33 3.83 -3.66 2.83
C GLN A 33 2.68 -3.02 3.63
N SER A 34 2.29 -3.70 4.70
CA SER A 34 1.27 -3.20 5.63
C SER A 34 1.66 -3.50 7.05
N VAL A 35 1.28 -2.60 7.95
CA VAL A 35 1.49 -2.72 9.39
C VAL A 35 0.16 -3.03 10.06
N LYS A 36 0.16 -3.98 10.98
CA LYS A 36 -1.01 -4.33 11.79
C LYS A 36 -0.94 -3.55 13.11
N ILE A 37 -1.92 -2.69 13.36
CA ILE A 37 -2.07 -1.96 14.62
C ILE A 37 -3.38 -2.41 15.26
N GLY A 38 -3.26 -3.26 16.28
CA GLY A 38 -4.40 -3.93 16.91
C GLY A 38 -5.20 -4.76 15.91
N ARG A 39 -6.47 -4.39 15.70
CA ARG A 39 -7.38 -5.05 14.73
C ARG A 39 -7.31 -4.46 13.32
N ARG A 40 -6.67 -3.29 13.14
CA ARG A 40 -6.64 -2.57 11.87
C ARG A 40 -5.34 -2.86 11.12
N ARG A 41 -5.45 -3.00 9.80
CA ARG A 41 -4.29 -3.04 8.89
C ARG A 41 -4.15 -1.66 8.25
N LEU A 42 -2.95 -1.10 8.32
CA LEU A 42 -2.60 0.19 7.75
C LEU A 42 -1.44 0.03 6.79
N ILE A 43 -1.37 0.91 5.80
CA ILE A 43 -0.37 0.94 4.75
C ILE A 43 0.47 2.21 4.95
N PRO A 44 1.75 2.08 5.33
CA PRO A 44 2.69 3.20 5.38
C PRO A 44 2.78 3.93 4.05
N ASP A 45 2.95 5.25 4.06
CA ASP A 45 3.14 6.03 2.83
C ASP A 45 4.43 5.59 2.10
N SER A 46 5.48 5.35 2.87
CA SER A 46 6.74 4.79 2.36
C SER A 46 6.54 3.44 1.67
N ALA A 47 5.59 2.61 2.12
CA ALA A 47 5.31 1.33 1.47
C ALA A 47 4.67 1.53 0.09
N ILE A 48 3.77 2.51 -0.04
CA ILE A 48 3.16 2.90 -1.32
C ILE A 48 4.24 3.42 -2.26
N GLN A 49 5.11 4.32 -1.76
CA GLN A 49 6.20 4.90 -2.55
C GLN A 49 7.17 3.83 -3.05
N ARG A 50 7.58 2.87 -2.19
CA ARG A 50 8.44 1.75 -2.57
C ARG A 50 7.80 0.85 -3.62
N TYR A 51 6.49 0.62 -3.51
CA TYR A 51 5.76 -0.15 -4.52
C TYR A 51 5.77 0.55 -5.88
N ILE A 52 5.49 1.86 -5.92
CA ILE A 52 5.52 2.67 -7.15
C ILE A 52 6.93 2.71 -7.74
N ASP A 53 7.95 2.89 -6.90
CA ASP A 53 9.36 2.91 -7.32
C ASP A 53 9.77 1.57 -7.96
N GLY A 54 9.39 0.44 -7.35
CA GLY A 54 9.61 -0.88 -7.91
C GLY A 54 8.90 -1.14 -9.24
N LEU A 55 7.81 -0.41 -9.53
CA LEU A 55 7.16 -0.44 -10.85
C LEU A 55 7.93 0.40 -11.87
N LYS A 56 8.45 1.57 -11.47
CA LYS A 56 9.25 2.45 -12.34
C LYS A 56 10.54 1.79 -12.80
N GLY A 57 11.23 1.05 -11.93
CA GLY A 57 12.46 0.34 -12.28
C GLY A 57 12.27 -0.93 -13.11
N ARG A 58 11.02 -1.30 -13.43
CA ARG A 58 10.67 -2.51 -14.19
C ARG A 58 10.15 -2.18 -15.59
N ALA A 59 10.24 -0.91 -16.00
CA ALA A 59 9.89 -0.38 -17.31
C ALA A 59 11.13 -0.14 -18.17
#